data_AF-A0A2D4FDI4-F1
#
_entry.id   AF-A0A2D4FDI4-F1
#
_cell.length_a   1.000
_cell.length_b   1.000
_cell.length_c   1.000
_cell.angle_alpha   90.00
_cell.angle_beta   90.00
_cell.angle_gamma   90.00
#
_symmetry.space_group_name_H-M   'P 1'
#
loop_
_entity.id
_entity.type
_entity.pdbx_description
1 polymer ?
#
loop_
_entity_poly.entity_id
_entity_poly.type
_entity_poly.pdbx_seq_one_letter_code
_entity_poly.pdbx_strand_id
1 'polypeptide(L)'
;ELSYLQVAMVAQSCSAHFTALLYAEIYADKIGRQQKRSASKAAKKLTFEEGSQKSTVTCLSEKSKEETEISLQDLLMDIYRSIGEPDSLYGCGGGKMLQPLARIRTYEHEGLWGKALVTYDLQTSLPPSIRQAGLVEA
;
A
#
# COMPACT_ATOMS: atom_id res chain seq x y z
N GLU A 1 3.29 11.36 -24.56
CA GLU A 1 2.53 11.66 -23.33
C GLU A 1 3.46 11.56 -22.12
N LEU A 2 3.20 12.32 -21.06
CA LEU A 2 3.96 12.27 -19.81
C LEU A 2 3.49 11.10 -18.94
N SER A 3 4.40 10.25 -18.47
CA SER A 3 4.10 9.18 -17.52
C SER A 3 4.11 9.73 -16.09
N TYR A 4 2.92 9.96 -15.51
CA TYR A 4 2.79 10.50 -14.15
C TYR A 4 3.44 9.63 -13.08
N LEU A 5 3.45 8.30 -13.26
CA LEU A 5 4.08 7.39 -12.32
C LEU A 5 5.61 7.53 -12.31
N GLN A 6 6.21 7.73 -13.49
CA GLN A 6 7.64 7.97 -13.61
C GLN A 6 8.04 9.33 -13.00
N VAL A 7 7.21 10.36 -13.19
CA VAL A 7 7.40 11.67 -12.56
C VAL A 7 7.33 11.55 -11.03
N ALA A 8 6.37 10.77 -10.50
CA ALA A 8 6.27 10.52 -9.06
C ALA A 8 7.53 9.83 -8.51
N MET A 9 8.06 8.83 -9.21
CA MET A 9 9.32 8.16 -8.83
C MET A 9 10.52 9.12 -8.79
N VAL A 10 10.67 9.97 -9.81
CA VAL A 10 11.76 10.95 -9.86
C VAL A 10 11.60 11.98 -8.75
N ALA A 11 10.38 12.49 -8.51
CA ALA A 11 10.10 13.40 -7.41
C ALA A 11 10.44 12.79 -6.04
N GLN A 12 10.09 11.51 -5.83
CA GLN A 12 10.43 10.79 -4.61
C GLN A 12 11.96 10.67 -4.42
N SER A 13 12.69 10.41 -5.52
CA SER A 13 14.16 10.32 -5.52
C SER A 13 14.83 11.66 -5.22
N CYS A 14 14.15 12.78 -5.50
CA CYS A 14 14.59 14.14 -5.18
C CYS A 14 14.11 14.65 -3.81
N SER A 15 13.60 13.77 -2.94
CA SER A 15 13.02 14.12 -1.63
C SER A 15 11.82 15.07 -1.70
N ALA A 16 11.17 15.21 -2.87
CA ALA A 16 9.96 15.98 -3.03
C ALA A 16 8.73 15.10 -2.74
N HIS A 17 8.62 14.61 -1.51
CA HIS A 17 7.68 13.54 -1.13
C HIS A 17 6.19 13.88 -1.36
N PHE A 18 5.76 15.10 -0.99
CA PHE A 18 4.37 15.52 -1.23
C PHE A 18 4.07 15.72 -2.73
N THR A 19 5.05 16.16 -3.51
CA THR A 19 4.94 16.24 -4.97
C THR A 19 4.86 14.85 -5.60
N ALA A 20 5.67 13.91 -5.11
CA ALA A 20 5.60 12.51 -5.52
C ALA A 20 4.23 11.91 -5.21
N LEU A 21 3.68 12.19 -4.02
CA LEU A 21 2.33 11.77 -3.63
C LEU A 21 1.27 12.31 -4.58
N LEU A 22 1.30 13.61 -4.85
CA LEU A 22 0.38 14.27 -5.77
C LEU A 22 0.41 13.62 -7.17
N TYR A 23 1.61 13.34 -7.71
CA TYR A 23 1.72 12.69 -9.01
C TYR A 23 1.24 11.23 -9.01
N ALA A 24 1.46 10.50 -7.90
CA ALA A 24 0.91 9.17 -7.72
C ALA A 24 -0.62 9.17 -7.68
N GLU A 25 -1.24 10.17 -7.03
CA GLU A 25 -2.70 10.36 -7.01
C GLU A 25 -3.27 10.69 -8.39
N ILE A 26 -2.63 11.61 -9.14
CA ILE A 26 -3.02 11.94 -10.51
C ILE A 26 -2.97 10.70 -11.40
N TYR A 27 -1.94 9.86 -11.25
CA TYR A 27 -1.83 8.60 -11.96
C TYR A 27 -2.97 7.63 -11.60
N ALA A 28 -3.26 7.46 -10.31
CA ALA A 28 -4.33 6.60 -9.83
C ALA A 28 -5.71 7.06 -10.34
N ASP A 29 -5.99 8.37 -10.34
CA ASP A 29 -7.23 8.93 -10.89
C ASP A 29 -7.33 8.72 -12.41
N LYS A 30 -6.21 8.90 -13.16
CA LYS A 30 -6.17 8.65 -14.61
C LYS A 30 -6.59 7.22 -14.94
N ILE A 31 -6.02 6.22 -14.23
CA ILE A 31 -6.36 4.81 -14.44
C ILE A 31 -7.77 4.48 -13.97
N GLY A 32 -8.20 5.01 -12.84
CA GLY A 32 -9.57 4.82 -12.32
C GLY A 32 -10.63 5.32 -13.30
N ARG A 33 -10.41 6.49 -13.92
CA ARG A 33 -11.29 7.02 -14.97
C ARG A 33 -11.28 6.16 -16.23
N GLN A 34 -10.11 5.67 -16.64
CA GLN A 34 -9.98 4.77 -17.79
C GLN A 34 -10.76 3.46 -17.58
N GLN A 35 -10.70 2.89 -16.37
CA GLN A 35 -11.45 1.70 -15.99
C GLN A 35 -12.97 1.95 -15.95
N LYS A 36 -13.42 3.10 -15.42
CA LYS A 36 -14.85 3.46 -15.45
C LYS A 36 -15.36 3.62 -16.88
N ARG A 37 -14.57 4.22 -17.77
CA ARG A 37 -14.92 4.40 -19.19
C ARG A 37 -14.96 3.08 -19.98
N SER A 38 -14.10 2.12 -19.65
CA SER A 38 -14.15 0.78 -20.26
C SER A 38 -15.26 -0.09 -19.67
N ALA A 39 -15.52 0.01 -18.36
CA ALA A 39 -16.65 -0.66 -17.71
C ALA A 39 -18.02 -0.13 -18.18
N SER A 40 -18.16 1.17 -18.42
CA SER A 40 -19.38 1.75 -19.00
C SER A 40 -19.63 1.30 -20.45
N LYS A 41 -18.57 0.93 -21.19
CA LYS A 41 -18.70 0.27 -22.51
C LYS A 41 -19.02 -1.23 -22.39
N ALA A 42 -18.66 -1.86 -21.28
CA ALA A 42 -18.86 -3.28 -20.99
C ALA A 42 -20.10 -3.60 -20.12
N ALA A 43 -20.97 -2.61 -19.87
CA ALA A 43 -22.16 -2.72 -19.01
C ALA A 43 -23.31 -3.62 -19.56
N LYS A 44 -22.97 -4.75 -20.17
CA LYS A 44 -23.89 -5.86 -20.47
C LYS A 44 -23.46 -7.21 -19.88
N LYS A 45 -22.37 -7.29 -19.12
CA LYS A 45 -21.95 -8.55 -18.49
C LYS A 45 -21.53 -8.30 -17.04
N LEU A 46 -22.51 -8.37 -16.13
CA LEU A 46 -22.26 -8.47 -14.70
C LEU A 46 -21.67 -9.87 -14.42
N THR A 47 -20.37 -10.04 -14.63
CA THR A 47 -19.64 -11.11 -13.96
C THR A 47 -19.23 -10.58 -12.60
N PHE A 48 -19.85 -11.14 -11.57
CA PHE A 48 -19.42 -11.05 -10.18
C PHE A 48 -17.96 -11.54 -10.14
N GLU A 49 -17.03 -10.60 -10.01
CA GLU A 49 -15.61 -10.89 -9.87
C GLU A 49 -15.41 -11.53 -8.49
N GLU A 50 -14.96 -12.78 -8.49
CA GLU A 50 -14.74 -13.66 -7.34
C GLU A 50 -13.50 -13.24 -6.53
N GLY A 51 -13.36 -11.94 -6.32
CA GLY A 51 -12.22 -11.26 -5.71
C GLY A 51 -12.63 -10.02 -4.91
N SER A 52 -13.75 -10.09 -4.20
CA SER A 52 -14.33 -9.03 -3.34
C SER A 52 -13.38 -8.44 -2.27
N GLN A 53 -12.18 -8.98 -2.12
CA GLN A 53 -11.19 -8.61 -1.10
C GLN A 53 -9.93 -7.89 -1.63
N LYS A 54 -9.76 -7.68 -2.94
CA LYS A 54 -8.62 -6.90 -3.45
C LYS A 54 -8.89 -5.40 -3.24
N SER A 55 -8.03 -4.74 -2.45
CA SER A 55 -8.12 -3.28 -2.26
C SER A 55 -7.94 -2.56 -3.61
N THR A 56 -8.59 -1.42 -3.82
CA THR A 56 -8.48 -0.62 -5.05
C THR A 56 -7.02 -0.32 -5.42
N VAL A 57 -6.18 -0.08 -4.41
CA VAL A 57 -4.73 0.14 -4.56
C VAL A 57 -4.01 -1.09 -5.12
N THR A 58 -4.41 -2.29 -4.71
CA THR A 58 -3.82 -3.56 -5.19
C THR A 58 -4.07 -3.75 -6.69
N CYS A 59 -5.31 -3.54 -7.14
CA CYS A 59 -5.67 -3.66 -8.56
C CYS A 59 -4.97 -2.60 -9.43
N LEU A 60 -4.74 -1.40 -8.89
CA LEU A 60 -4.00 -0.33 -9.58
C LEU A 60 -2.50 -0.64 -9.66
N SER A 61 -1.93 -1.26 -8.62
CA SER A 61 -0.53 -1.67 -8.60
C SER A 61 -0.22 -2.85 -9.53
N GLU A 62 -1.16 -3.79 -9.68
CA GLU A 62 -1.03 -4.89 -10.66
C GLU A 62 -0.94 -4.32 -12.09
N LYS A 63 -1.81 -3.37 -12.44
CA LYS A 63 -1.79 -2.69 -13.75
C LYS A 63 -0.56 -1.80 -13.96
N SER A 64 -0.11 -1.09 -12.94
CA SER A 64 1.08 -0.23 -13.08
C SER A 64 2.33 -1.05 -13.38
N LYS A 65 2.42 -2.24 -12.76
CA LYS A 65 3.52 -3.18 -13.00
C LYS A 65 3.48 -3.76 -14.41
N GLU A 66 2.30 -3.98 -14.97
CA GLU A 66 2.12 -4.42 -16.38
C GLU A 66 2.55 -3.33 -17.39
N GLU A 67 2.26 -2.06 -17.12
CA GLU A 67 2.51 -0.96 -18.08
C GLU A 67 3.91 -0.34 -17.97
N THR A 68 4.50 -0.29 -16.77
CA THR A 68 5.69 0.53 -16.49
C THR A 68 6.75 -0.16 -15.64
N GLU A 69 6.55 -1.43 -15.25
CA GLU A 69 7.35 -2.17 -14.25
C GLU A 69 7.38 -1.54 -12.84
N ILE A 70 6.81 -0.35 -12.65
CA ILE A 70 6.78 0.37 -11.39
C ILE A 70 5.54 -0.06 -10.59
N SER A 71 5.77 -0.53 -9.37
CA SER A 71 4.71 -0.86 -8.41
C SER A 71 4.22 0.41 -7.72
N LEU A 72 2.99 0.84 -8.03
CA LEU A 72 2.37 2.01 -7.40
C LEU A 72 2.28 1.84 -5.88
N GLN A 73 2.00 0.61 -5.41
CA GLN A 73 1.90 0.31 -3.99
C GLN A 73 3.23 0.52 -3.26
N ASP A 74 4.33 0.02 -3.82
CA ASP A 74 5.66 0.15 -3.21
C ASP A 74 6.10 1.63 -3.19
N LEU A 75 5.85 2.36 -4.28
CA LEU A 75 6.14 3.78 -4.37
C LEU A 75 5.38 4.60 -3.30
N LEU A 76 4.08 4.34 -3.11
CA LEU A 76 3.27 5.01 -2.09
C LEU A 76 3.76 4.68 -0.67
N MET A 77 4.12 3.41 -0.40
CA MET A 77 4.69 3.01 0.89
C MET A 77 6.00 3.74 1.18
N ASP A 78 6.86 3.91 0.17
CA ASP A 78 8.12 4.64 0.32
C ASP A 78 7.91 6.14 0.52
N ILE A 79 6.95 6.74 -0.20
CA ILE A 79 6.56 8.14 -0.02
C ILE A 79 6.07 8.37 1.42
N TYR A 80 5.09 7.60 1.90
CA TYR A 80 4.52 7.77 3.25
C TYR A 80 5.55 7.50 4.35
N ARG A 81 6.43 6.51 4.15
CA ARG A 81 7.56 6.27 5.06
C ARG A 81 8.51 7.47 5.12
N SER A 82 8.75 8.12 3.99
CA SER A 82 9.63 9.31 3.93
C SER A 82 8.97 10.57 4.50
N ILE A 83 7.64 10.69 4.40
CA ILE A 83 6.86 11.75 5.05
C ILE A 83 6.84 11.54 6.58
N GLY A 84 6.91 10.29 7.04
CA GLY A 84 6.78 9.95 8.45
C GLY A 84 5.31 9.86 8.89
N GLU A 85 4.42 9.50 7.98
CA GLU A 85 2.98 9.36 8.24
C GLU A 85 2.61 7.87 8.33
N PRO A 86 2.60 7.28 9.54
CA PRO A 86 2.38 5.85 9.72
C PRO A 86 0.92 5.43 9.47
N ASP A 87 -0.05 6.34 9.57
CA ASP A 87 -1.48 6.02 9.41
C ASP A 87 -1.82 5.71 7.94
N SER A 88 -1.25 6.48 7.00
CA SER A 88 -1.43 6.28 5.56
C SER A 88 -0.86 4.96 5.05
N LEU A 89 0.10 4.35 5.76
CA LEU A 89 0.62 3.02 5.41
C LEU A 89 -0.48 1.96 5.54
N TYR A 90 -1.47 2.14 6.44
CA TYR A 90 -2.62 1.25 6.54
C TYR A 90 -3.50 1.33 5.28
N GLY A 91 -3.71 2.54 4.74
CA GLY A 91 -4.54 2.77 3.55
C GLY A 91 -3.94 2.25 2.25
N CYS A 92 -2.61 2.13 2.16
CA CYS A 92 -1.92 1.70 0.95
C CYS A 92 -1.94 0.17 0.71
N GLY A 93 -2.78 -0.57 1.44
CA GLY A 93 -2.88 -2.03 1.29
C GLY A 93 -1.76 -2.79 2.00
N GLY A 94 -1.22 -2.25 3.09
CA GLY A 94 -0.40 -3.01 4.06
C GLY A 94 -1.11 -4.26 4.61
N GLY A 95 -2.41 -4.42 4.33
CA GLY A 95 -3.19 -5.65 4.55
C GLY A 95 -2.81 -6.85 3.67
N LYS A 96 -2.01 -6.68 2.60
CA LYS A 96 -1.26 -7.84 2.08
C LYS A 96 -0.17 -8.15 3.10
N MET A 97 -0.41 -9.21 3.87
CA MET A 97 0.35 -9.89 4.93
C MET A 97 1.90 -9.97 4.87
N LEU A 98 2.60 -9.23 3.99
CA LEU A 98 4.02 -9.39 3.68
C LEU A 98 4.96 -8.69 4.68
N GLN A 99 4.50 -7.68 5.42
CA GLN A 99 5.32 -7.04 6.46
C GLN A 99 4.77 -7.34 7.86
N PRO A 100 5.28 -8.40 8.49
CA PRO A 100 5.16 -8.67 9.92
C PRO A 100 4.99 -7.49 10.87
N LEU A 101 5.90 -6.53 10.74
CA LEU A 101 6.01 -5.39 11.62
C LEU A 101 4.83 -4.43 11.46
N ALA A 102 4.32 -4.28 10.24
CA ALA A 102 3.15 -3.44 9.98
C ALA A 102 1.91 -4.02 10.68
N ARG A 103 1.73 -5.35 10.64
CA ARG A 103 0.61 -6.03 11.32
C ARG A 103 0.67 -5.87 12.83
N ILE A 104 1.86 -6.03 13.40
CA ILE A 104 2.09 -5.86 14.84
C ILE A 104 1.69 -4.44 15.27
N ARG A 105 2.19 -3.41 14.57
CA ARG A 105 1.88 -2.01 14.87
C ARG A 105 0.38 -1.69 14.74
N THR A 106 -0.32 -2.32 13.79
CA THR A 106 -1.78 -2.22 13.70
C THR A 106 -2.44 -2.71 14.98
N TYR A 107 -2.07 -3.90 15.45
CA TYR A 107 -2.67 -4.47 16.66
C TYR A 107 -2.38 -3.65 17.91
N GLU A 108 -1.18 -3.08 18.03
CA GLU A 108 -0.82 -2.16 19.13
C GLU A 108 -1.72 -0.91 19.12
N HIS A 109 -1.86 -0.27 17.96
CA HIS A 109 -2.67 0.94 17.81
C HIS A 109 -4.17 0.69 18.03
N GLU A 110 -4.68 -0.47 17.60
CA GLU A 110 -6.08 -0.87 17.81
C GLU A 110 -6.35 -1.38 19.23
N GLY A 111 -5.35 -1.43 20.12
CA GLY A 111 -5.46 -1.98 21.46
C GLY A 111 -5.67 -3.50 21.50
N LEU A 112 -5.38 -4.20 20.41
CA LEU A 112 -5.50 -5.65 20.24
C LEU A 112 -4.21 -6.37 20.65
N TRP A 113 -3.73 -6.11 21.86
CA TRP A 113 -2.45 -6.62 22.39
C TRP A 113 -2.31 -8.14 22.32
N GLY A 114 -3.40 -8.89 22.51
CA GLY A 114 -3.39 -10.35 22.38
C GLY A 114 -3.01 -10.83 20.97
N LYS A 115 -3.43 -10.11 19.91
CA LYS A 115 -3.03 -10.41 18.53
C LYS A 115 -1.61 -9.93 18.23
N ALA A 116 -1.19 -8.81 18.82
CA ALA A 116 0.17 -8.29 18.71
C ALA A 116 1.19 -9.30 19.26
N LEU A 117 1.00 -9.78 20.50
CA LEU A 117 1.85 -10.77 21.16
C LEU A 117 1.98 -12.07 20.36
N VAL A 118 0.84 -12.64 19.93
CA VAL A 118 0.86 -13.87 19.11
C VAL A 118 1.63 -13.63 17.79
N THR A 119 1.55 -12.44 17.22
CA THR A 119 2.29 -12.11 16.00
C THR A 119 3.78 -11.93 16.28
N TYR A 120 4.17 -11.28 17.39
CA TYR A 120 5.58 -11.19 17.82
C TYR A 120 6.23 -12.57 17.99
N ASP A 121 5.51 -13.53 18.59
CA ASP A 121 6.00 -14.89 18.83
C ASP A 121 6.18 -15.70 17.55
N LEU A 122 5.25 -15.57 16.59
CA LEU A 122 5.30 -16.27 15.32
C LEU A 122 6.42 -15.75 14.39
N GLN A 123 6.94 -14.55 14.64
CA GLN A 123 7.82 -13.85 13.72
C GLN A 123 9.31 -14.03 14.03
N THR A 124 9.87 -15.15 13.60
CA THR A 124 11.30 -15.44 13.80
C THR A 124 12.24 -14.54 13.00
N SER A 125 11.75 -13.90 11.93
CA SER A 125 12.52 -12.99 11.07
C SER A 125 12.70 -11.57 11.64
N LEU A 126 11.99 -11.20 12.71
CA LEU A 126 12.16 -9.90 13.34
C LEU A 126 13.44 -9.86 14.18
N PRO A 127 14.17 -8.72 14.18
CA PRO A 127 15.30 -8.50 15.08
C PRO A 127 14.93 -8.79 16.54
N PRO A 128 15.80 -9.45 17.33
CA PRO A 128 15.53 -9.74 18.73
C PRO A 128 15.15 -8.52 19.57
N SER A 129 15.74 -7.36 19.26
CA SER A 129 15.46 -6.09 19.93
C SER A 129 14.00 -5.63 19.78
N ILE A 130 13.42 -5.76 18.59
CA ILE A 130 12.02 -5.39 18.34
C ILE A 130 11.08 -6.38 19.01
N ARG A 131 11.42 -7.67 19.00
CA ARG A 131 10.62 -8.72 19.63
C ARG A 131 10.59 -8.59 21.15
N GLN A 132 11.73 -8.28 21.76
CA GLN A 132 11.84 -8.10 23.20
C GLN A 132 11.20 -6.81 23.70
N ALA A 133 11.28 -5.71 22.94
CA ALA A 133 10.61 -4.47 23.29
C ALA A 133 9.08 -4.63 23.34
N GLY A 134 8.49 -5.23 22.30
CA GLY A 134 7.03 -5.46 22.26
C GLY A 134 6.50 -6.43 23.32
N LEU A 135 7.35 -7.32 23.84
CA LEU A 135 7.02 -8.25 24.92
C LEU A 135 7.02 -7.58 26.31
N VAL A 136 7.74 -6.47 26.47
CA VAL A 136 7.83 -5.71 27.73
C VAL A 136 6.77 -4.61 27.79
N GLU A 137 6.32 -4.11 26.63
CA GLU A 137 5.38 -3.00 26.49
C GLU A 137 3.90 -3.43 26.51
N ALA A 138 3.62 -4.72 26.28
CA ALA A 138 2.28 -5.34 26.32
C ALA A 138 1.87 -5.80 27.72
#